data_AF-I2NBU6-F1
#
_entry.id   AF-I2NBU6-F1
#
_cell.length_a   1.000
_cell.length_b   1.000
_cell.length_c   1.000
_cell.angle_alpha   90.00
_cell.angle_beta   90.00
_cell.angle_gamma   90.00
#
_symmetry.space_group_name_H-M   'P 1'
#
loop_
_entity.id
_entity.type
_entity.pdbx_description
1 polymer ?
#
loop_
_entity_poly.entity_id
_entity_poly.type
_entity_poly.pdbx_seq_one_letter_code
_entity_poly.pdbx_strand_id
1 'polypeptide(L)'
;MRNLQTGMLLAATLSTGLMAGLFAAVSYAVMPGLARSSDRTLIETMQGINIAILNPFFILPFVGSIPLLGVAVYLAWRGEGRSVLPWLIAALALYLAALAVTAAVHVPLNIQLDDAGDPAKITQLDQVRADFEDKWVAWNTVRAVLHTAAFVCLLWALIGYGTHRSQDSGSTESAQQSAAPASLTV
;
A
#
# COMPACT_ATOMS: atom_id res chain seq x y z
N MET A 1 -21.21 11.63 7.29
CA MET A 1 -20.20 10.55 7.33
C MET A 1 -19.92 9.93 5.95
N ARG A 2 -20.91 9.72 5.08
CA ARG A 2 -20.72 9.13 3.73
C ARG A 2 -19.60 9.77 2.88
N ASN A 3 -19.63 11.10 2.67
CA ASN A 3 -18.60 11.77 1.86
C ASN A 3 -17.19 11.65 2.45
N LEU A 4 -17.09 11.64 3.79
CA LEU A 4 -15.82 11.42 4.47
C LEU A 4 -15.31 9.99 4.27
N GLN A 5 -16.17 8.98 4.37
CA GLN A 5 -15.80 7.58 4.06
C GLN A 5 -15.26 7.46 2.64
N THR A 6 -15.95 8.03 1.66
CA THR A 6 -15.48 8.02 0.26
C THR A 6 -14.12 8.69 0.13
N GLY A 7 -13.92 9.86 0.74
CA GLY A 7 -12.63 10.56 0.73
C GLY A 7 -11.50 9.71 1.35
N MET A 8 -11.76 9.04 2.47
CA MET A 8 -10.78 8.17 3.12
C MET A 8 -10.47 6.93 2.28
N LEU A 9 -11.48 6.31 1.66
CA LEU A 9 -11.26 5.16 0.75
C LEU A 9 -10.42 5.57 -0.46
N LEU A 10 -10.72 6.71 -1.08
CA LEU A 10 -9.94 7.21 -2.22
C LEU A 10 -8.49 7.51 -1.82
N ALA A 11 -8.29 8.22 -0.72
CA ALA A 11 -6.96 8.55 -0.22
C ALA A 11 -6.15 7.30 0.15
N ALA A 12 -6.75 6.36 0.89
CA ALA A 12 -6.11 5.09 1.26
C ALA A 12 -5.78 4.23 0.03
N THR A 13 -6.68 4.19 -0.95
CA THR A 13 -6.48 3.45 -2.21
C THR A 13 -5.32 4.03 -2.99
N LEU A 14 -5.26 5.35 -3.14
CA LEU A 14 -4.17 6.03 -3.84
C LEU A 14 -2.82 5.81 -3.14
N SER A 15 -2.75 6.04 -1.82
CA SER A 15 -1.49 5.90 -1.08
C SER A 15 -1.00 4.45 -1.05
N THR A 16 -1.90 3.48 -0.85
CA THR A 16 -1.56 2.04 -0.89
C THR A 16 -1.17 1.59 -2.28
N GLY A 17 -1.84 2.10 -3.33
CA GLY A 17 -1.50 1.81 -4.72
C GLY A 17 -0.11 2.31 -5.11
N LEU A 18 0.29 3.49 -4.66
CA LEU A 18 1.65 4.01 -4.84
C LEU A 18 2.70 3.08 -4.20
N MET A 19 2.43 2.58 -2.99
CA MET A 19 3.35 1.66 -2.31
C MET A 19 3.39 0.28 -2.96
N ALA A 20 2.24 -0.26 -3.37
CA ALA A 20 2.17 -1.51 -4.11
C ALA A 20 2.97 -1.43 -5.41
N GLY A 21 2.79 -0.35 -6.19
CA GLY A 21 3.53 -0.11 -7.43
C GLY A 21 5.04 0.01 -7.20
N LEU A 22 5.45 0.78 -6.19
CA LEU A 22 6.87 0.95 -5.83
C LEU A 22 7.54 -0.41 -5.53
N PHE A 23 7.00 -1.18 -4.58
CA PHE A 23 7.63 -2.44 -4.17
C PHE A 23 7.56 -3.52 -5.27
N ALA A 24 6.48 -3.53 -6.07
CA ALA A 24 6.38 -4.42 -7.22
C ALA A 24 7.42 -4.09 -8.28
N ALA A 25 7.56 -2.82 -8.67
CA ALA A 25 8.55 -2.37 -9.66
C ALA A 25 9.98 -2.69 -9.23
N VAL A 26 10.27 -2.54 -7.93
CA VAL A 26 11.58 -2.92 -7.39
C VAL A 26 11.84 -4.43 -7.55
N SER A 27 10.81 -5.27 -7.35
CA SER A 27 10.91 -6.72 -7.45
C SER A 27 11.07 -7.20 -8.89
N TYR A 28 10.24 -6.72 -9.82
CA TYR A 28 10.19 -7.27 -11.19
C TYR A 28 11.09 -6.54 -12.19
N ALA A 29 11.58 -5.33 -11.88
CA ALA A 29 12.38 -4.53 -12.81
C ALA A 29 13.71 -4.06 -12.20
N VAL A 30 13.69 -3.35 -11.06
CA VAL A 30 14.90 -2.68 -10.54
C VAL A 30 15.94 -3.69 -10.09
N MET A 31 15.60 -4.60 -9.18
CA MET A 31 16.55 -5.59 -8.67
C MET A 31 17.00 -6.56 -9.76
N PRO A 32 16.13 -7.10 -10.64
CA PRO A 32 16.60 -7.87 -11.80
C PRO A 32 17.54 -7.08 -12.73
N GLY A 33 17.35 -5.76 -12.84
CA GLY A 33 18.26 -4.85 -13.54
C GLY A 33 19.63 -4.75 -12.88
N LEU A 34 19.65 -4.49 -11.57
CA LEU A 34 20.88 -4.43 -10.77
C LEU A 34 21.59 -5.77 -10.67
N ALA A 35 20.85 -6.89 -10.71
CA ALA A 35 21.40 -8.23 -10.70
C ALA A 35 22.41 -8.44 -11.85
N ARG A 36 22.16 -7.79 -13.01
CA ARG A 36 23.01 -7.83 -14.21
C ARG A 36 24.21 -6.88 -14.15
N SER A 37 24.35 -6.10 -13.08
CA SER A 37 25.45 -5.15 -12.88
C SER A 37 26.55 -5.75 -11.99
N SER A 38 27.66 -5.03 -11.87
CA SER A 38 28.75 -5.40 -10.97
C SER A 38 28.33 -5.32 -9.50
N ASP A 39 29.02 -6.03 -8.62
CA ASP A 39 28.74 -6.02 -7.18
C ASP A 39 28.87 -4.61 -6.58
N ARG A 40 29.91 -3.88 -7.01
CA ARG A 40 30.08 -2.47 -6.66
C ARG A 40 28.85 -1.64 -7.04
N THR A 41 28.37 -1.77 -8.28
CA THR A 41 27.23 -1.00 -8.77
C THR A 41 25.97 -1.27 -7.95
N LEU A 42 25.70 -2.53 -7.61
CA LEU A 42 24.56 -2.89 -6.78
C LEU A 42 24.69 -2.28 -5.39
N ILE A 43 25.82 -2.46 -4.72
CA ILE A 43 26.05 -1.99 -3.35
C ILE A 43 25.96 -0.45 -3.30
N GLU A 44 26.68 0.25 -4.18
CA GLU A 44 26.63 1.72 -4.28
C GLU A 44 25.20 2.22 -4.52
N THR A 45 24.47 1.58 -5.43
CA THR A 45 23.09 1.97 -5.73
C THR A 45 22.18 1.76 -4.53
N MET A 46 22.29 0.62 -3.86
CA MET A 46 21.42 0.27 -2.74
C MET A 46 21.71 1.13 -1.50
N GLN A 47 22.98 1.41 -1.18
CA GLN A 47 23.35 2.38 -0.14
C GLN A 47 22.84 3.79 -0.49
N GLY A 48 22.95 4.20 -1.77
CA GLY A 48 22.38 5.46 -2.25
C GLY A 48 20.86 5.53 -2.08
N ILE A 49 20.15 4.43 -2.37
CA ILE A 49 18.69 4.31 -2.18
C ILE A 49 18.33 4.40 -0.69
N ASN A 50 19.10 3.79 0.22
CA ASN A 50 18.86 3.85 1.67
C ASN A 50 18.80 5.29 2.19
N ILE A 51 19.62 6.17 1.61
CA ILE A 51 19.62 7.60 1.92
C ILE A 51 18.48 8.32 1.19
N ALA A 52 18.34 8.10 -0.12
CA ALA A 52 17.39 8.82 -0.95
C ALA A 52 15.92 8.54 -0.58
N ILE A 53 15.60 7.36 -0.06
CA ILE A 53 14.24 6.97 0.32
C ILE A 53 13.72 7.72 1.55
N LEU A 54 14.60 8.29 2.38
CA LEU A 54 14.25 9.07 3.57
C LEU A 54 13.82 10.50 3.21
N ASN A 55 12.74 10.61 2.44
CA ASN A 55 12.18 11.87 1.99
C ASN A 55 10.65 11.92 2.18
N PRO A 56 10.05 13.12 2.25
CA PRO A 56 8.60 13.26 2.48
C PRO A 56 7.73 12.57 1.42
N PHE A 57 8.15 12.52 0.15
CA PHE A 57 7.35 11.89 -0.92
C PHE A 57 7.22 10.37 -0.76
N PHE A 58 8.18 9.72 -0.10
CA PHE A 58 8.06 8.32 0.31
C PHE A 58 7.32 8.18 1.64
N ILE A 59 7.74 8.94 2.67
CA ILE A 59 7.22 8.77 4.04
C ILE A 59 5.71 9.06 4.11
N LEU A 60 5.24 10.07 3.39
CA LEU A 60 3.82 10.47 3.40
C LEU A 60 2.88 9.34 2.97
N PRO A 61 2.98 8.75 1.76
CA PRO A 61 2.13 7.62 1.39
C PRO A 61 2.46 6.34 2.18
N PHE A 62 3.72 6.11 2.57
CA PHE A 62 4.11 4.89 3.27
C PHE A 62 3.54 4.81 4.69
N VAL A 63 3.75 5.84 5.51
CA VAL A 63 3.24 5.89 6.89
C VAL A 63 1.80 6.42 6.92
N GLY A 64 1.48 7.40 6.07
CA GLY A 64 0.15 8.03 6.02
C GLY A 64 -0.98 7.08 5.60
N SER A 65 -0.68 5.97 4.91
CA SER A 65 -1.69 4.94 4.63
C SER A 65 -2.29 4.33 5.90
N ILE A 66 -1.54 4.23 7.00
CA ILE A 66 -2.01 3.62 8.26
C ILE A 66 -3.20 4.37 8.86
N PRO A 67 -3.12 5.69 9.17
CA PRO A 67 -4.26 6.42 9.69
C PRO A 67 -5.42 6.49 8.70
N LEU A 68 -5.15 6.57 7.38
CA LEU A 68 -6.21 6.56 6.36
C LEU A 68 -7.02 5.26 6.40
N LEU A 69 -6.33 4.11 6.45
CA LEU A 69 -6.94 2.79 6.60
C LEU A 69 -7.69 2.66 7.93
N GLY A 70 -7.07 3.09 9.04
CA GLY A 70 -7.67 3.02 10.37
C GLY A 70 -8.97 3.84 10.48
N VAL A 71 -8.97 5.06 9.93
CA VAL A 71 -10.18 5.90 9.88
C VAL A 71 -11.23 5.29 8.95
N ALA A 72 -10.86 4.77 7.79
CA ALA A 72 -11.79 4.09 6.88
C ALA A 72 -12.46 2.86 7.53
N VAL A 73 -11.70 2.07 8.29
CA VAL A 73 -12.22 0.93 9.10
C VAL A 73 -13.19 1.44 10.17
N TYR A 74 -12.79 2.47 10.93
CA TYR A 74 -13.62 3.02 12.01
C TYR A 74 -14.96 3.57 11.48
N LEU A 75 -14.92 4.37 10.43
CA LEU A 75 -16.10 4.95 9.80
C LEU A 75 -17.01 3.87 9.18
N ALA A 76 -16.43 2.84 8.54
CA ALA A 76 -17.20 1.70 8.02
C ALA A 76 -17.86 0.89 9.14
N TRP A 77 -17.22 0.77 10.31
CA TRP A 77 -17.81 0.10 11.47
C TRP A 77 -18.97 0.90 12.08
N ARG A 78 -18.82 2.22 12.21
CA ARG A 78 -19.81 3.08 12.89
C ARG A 78 -20.95 3.55 11.97
N GLY A 79 -20.78 3.42 10.65
CA GLY A 79 -21.75 3.85 9.65
C GLY A 79 -22.24 2.70 8.76
N GLU A 80 -22.62 3.06 7.54
CA GLU A 80 -23.25 2.12 6.57
C GLU A 80 -22.22 1.30 5.77
N GLY A 81 -20.92 1.42 6.07
CA GLY A 81 -19.86 0.68 5.39
C GLY A 81 -19.67 -0.76 5.87
N ARG A 82 -20.63 -1.33 6.61
CA ARG A 82 -20.47 -2.62 7.28
C ARG A 82 -20.26 -3.78 6.30
N SER A 83 -20.85 -3.69 5.11
CA SER A 83 -20.71 -4.71 4.04
C SER A 83 -19.29 -4.80 3.47
N VAL A 84 -18.53 -3.70 3.48
CA VAL A 84 -17.14 -3.66 2.99
C VAL A 84 -16.09 -3.78 4.08
N LEU A 85 -16.52 -3.80 5.35
CA LEU A 85 -15.61 -3.81 6.48
C LEU A 85 -14.60 -4.97 6.50
N PRO A 86 -14.96 -6.23 6.14
CA PRO A 86 -13.98 -7.32 6.09
C PRO A 86 -12.80 -7.01 5.15
N TRP A 87 -13.06 -6.37 4.01
CA TRP A 87 -12.03 -5.95 3.06
C TRP A 87 -11.13 -4.86 3.63
N LEU A 88 -11.70 -3.91 4.37
CA LEU A 88 -10.93 -2.83 5.00
C LEU A 88 -10.03 -3.35 6.14
N ILE A 89 -10.54 -4.29 6.95
CA ILE A 89 -9.75 -4.94 8.00
C ILE A 89 -8.62 -5.75 7.36
N ALA A 90 -8.92 -6.52 6.30
CA ALA A 90 -7.90 -7.27 5.57
C ALA A 90 -6.83 -6.35 4.98
N ALA A 91 -7.23 -5.24 4.34
CA ALA A 91 -6.30 -4.25 3.79
C ALA A 91 -5.38 -3.67 4.87
N LEU A 92 -5.92 -3.26 6.02
CA LEU A 92 -5.13 -2.75 7.14
C LEU A 92 -4.17 -3.81 7.68
N ALA A 93 -4.64 -5.04 7.90
CA ALA A 93 -3.80 -6.13 8.42
C ALA A 93 -2.64 -6.46 7.46
N LEU A 94 -2.91 -6.57 6.16
CA LEU A 94 -1.90 -6.82 5.13
C LEU A 94 -0.87 -5.68 5.05
N TYR A 95 -1.32 -4.43 5.14
CA TYR A 95 -0.44 -3.27 5.14
C TYR A 95 0.47 -3.26 6.37
N LEU A 96 -0.08 -3.53 7.56
CA LEU A 96 0.69 -3.64 8.80
C LEU A 96 1.69 -4.81 8.76
N ALA A 97 1.31 -5.94 8.16
CA ALA A 97 2.24 -7.06 7.95
C ALA A 97 3.43 -6.65 7.06
N ALA A 98 3.20 -5.89 5.99
CA ALA A 98 4.29 -5.38 5.13
C ALA A 98 5.22 -4.39 5.86
N LEU A 99 4.66 -3.58 6.77
CA LEU A 99 5.45 -2.71 7.65
C LEU A 99 6.28 -3.52 8.64
N ALA A 100 5.72 -4.60 9.20
CA ALA A 100 6.46 -5.51 10.07
C ALA A 100 7.64 -6.16 9.33
N VAL A 101 7.46 -6.60 8.07
CA VAL A 101 8.55 -7.07 7.21
C VAL A 101 9.60 -5.98 6.98
N THR A 102 9.17 -4.74 6.75
CA THR A 102 10.10 -3.61 6.59
C THR A 102 10.96 -3.41 7.83
N ALA A 103 10.35 -3.33 9.00
CA ALA A 103 11.06 -3.10 10.25
C ALA A 103 11.94 -4.29 10.67
N ALA A 104 11.45 -5.53 10.51
CA ALA A 104 12.14 -6.73 10.99
C ALA A 104 13.21 -7.25 10.03
N VAL A 105 13.10 -6.95 8.73
CA VAL A 105 14.00 -7.52 7.72
C VAL A 105 14.76 -6.43 6.97
N HIS A 106 14.06 -5.50 6.34
CA HIS A 106 14.72 -4.54 5.45
C HIS A 106 15.54 -3.49 6.19
N VAL A 107 15.04 -2.98 7.32
CA VAL A 107 15.82 -2.03 8.13
C VAL A 107 17.14 -2.66 8.59
N PRO A 108 17.16 -3.86 9.20
CA PRO A 108 18.43 -4.53 9.55
C PRO A 108 19.35 -4.81 8.36
N LEU A 109 18.82 -5.29 7.23
CA LEU A 109 19.64 -5.59 6.04
C LEU A 109 20.23 -4.33 5.42
N ASN A 110 19.48 -3.24 5.38
CA ASN A 110 19.94 -1.96 4.86
C ASN A 110 21.03 -1.37 5.76
N ILE A 111 20.86 -1.44 7.09
CA ILE A 111 21.89 -1.03 8.06
C ILE A 111 23.15 -1.87 7.87
N GLN A 112 23.04 -3.20 7.74
CA GLN A 112 24.19 -4.07 7.48
C GLN A 112 24.92 -3.71 6.18
N LEU A 113 24.18 -3.37 5.13
CA LEU A 113 24.76 -2.94 3.86
C LEU A 113 25.47 -1.60 4.00
N ASP A 114 24.89 -0.65 4.72
CA ASP A 114 25.49 0.67 4.98
C ASP A 114 26.75 0.53 5.87
N ASP A 115 26.71 -0.35 6.86
CA ASP A 115 27.82 -0.65 7.78
C ASP A 115 29.02 -1.34 7.09
N ALA A 116 28.82 -1.92 5.90
CA ALA A 116 29.92 -2.44 5.07
C ALA A 116 30.87 -1.32 4.60
N GLY A 117 30.42 -0.05 4.65
CA GLY A 117 31.23 1.14 4.41
C GLY A 117 31.32 1.54 2.94
N ASP A 118 32.32 2.36 2.63
CA ASP A 118 32.55 2.93 1.30
C ASP A 118 32.88 1.83 0.27
N PRO A 119 32.04 1.61 -0.76
CA PRO A 119 32.26 0.57 -1.77
C PRO A 119 33.56 0.72 -2.55
N ALA A 120 34.18 1.91 -2.54
CA ALA A 120 35.50 2.12 -3.10
C ALA A 120 36.62 1.40 -2.33
N LYS A 121 36.39 1.09 -1.06
CA LYS A 121 37.37 0.56 -0.10
C LYS A 121 37.10 -0.89 0.32
N ILE A 122 35.93 -1.44 -0.03
CA ILE A 122 35.56 -2.83 0.28
C ILE A 122 36.40 -3.79 -0.57
N THR A 123 37.09 -4.73 0.09
CA THR A 123 37.93 -5.74 -0.58
C THR A 123 37.13 -6.95 -1.08
N GLN A 124 36.04 -7.32 -0.39
CA GLN A 124 35.19 -8.49 -0.68
C GLN A 124 33.75 -8.06 -1.00
N LEU A 125 33.57 -7.37 -2.13
CA LEU A 125 32.25 -6.86 -2.57
C LEU A 125 31.27 -8.00 -2.90
N ASP A 126 31.79 -9.10 -3.44
CA ASP A 126 31.06 -10.33 -3.75
C ASP A 126 30.39 -10.94 -2.51
N GLN A 127 31.12 -11.00 -1.39
CA GLN A 127 30.57 -11.50 -0.12
C GLN A 127 29.49 -10.57 0.44
N VAL A 128 29.73 -9.25 0.44
CA VAL A 128 28.73 -8.25 0.88
C VAL A 128 27.44 -8.36 0.08
N ARG A 129 27.56 -8.55 -1.24
CA ARG A 129 26.41 -8.75 -2.12
C ARG A 129 25.68 -10.06 -1.82
N ALA A 130 26.42 -11.17 -1.66
CA ALA A 130 25.85 -12.49 -1.38
C ALA A 130 25.04 -12.51 -0.07
N ASP A 131 25.49 -11.78 0.95
CA ASP A 131 24.80 -11.68 2.24
C ASP A 131 23.54 -10.80 2.19
N PHE A 132 23.42 -9.95 1.16
CA PHE A 132 22.36 -8.94 1.02
C PHE A 132 21.31 -9.30 -0.03
N GLU A 133 21.72 -9.49 -1.30
CA GLU A 133 20.83 -9.37 -2.47
C GLU A 133 19.66 -10.36 -2.43
N ASP A 134 19.93 -11.67 -2.39
CA ASP A 134 18.89 -12.69 -2.52
C ASP A 134 17.85 -12.59 -1.39
N LYS A 135 18.32 -12.40 -0.16
CA LYS A 135 17.45 -12.23 1.00
C LYS A 135 16.64 -10.94 0.88
N TRP A 136 17.26 -9.85 0.47
CA TRP A 136 16.57 -8.58 0.29
C TRP A 136 15.50 -8.66 -0.80
N VAL A 137 15.80 -9.28 -1.96
CA VAL A 137 14.88 -9.46 -3.09
C VAL A 137 13.69 -10.34 -2.69
N ALA A 138 13.94 -11.46 -2.01
CA ALA A 138 12.89 -12.37 -1.57
C ALA A 138 11.88 -11.65 -0.65
N TRP A 139 12.38 -10.93 0.36
CA TRP A 139 11.51 -10.21 1.30
C TRP A 139 10.87 -8.96 0.68
N ASN A 140 11.51 -8.33 -0.31
CA ASN A 140 10.88 -7.25 -1.06
C ASN A 140 9.69 -7.77 -1.90
N THR A 141 9.82 -8.97 -2.46
CA THR A 141 8.72 -9.65 -3.16
C THR A 141 7.55 -9.91 -2.22
N VAL A 142 7.83 -10.36 -0.98
CA VAL A 142 6.80 -10.51 0.06
C VAL A 142 6.11 -9.17 0.35
N ARG A 143 6.87 -8.07 0.54
CA ARG A 143 6.28 -6.73 0.71
C ARG A 143 5.41 -6.32 -0.46
N ALA A 144 5.87 -6.56 -1.69
CA ALA A 144 5.12 -6.25 -2.90
C ALA A 144 3.77 -6.99 -2.91
N VAL A 145 3.78 -8.30 -2.68
CA VAL A 145 2.55 -9.11 -2.61
C VAL A 145 1.60 -8.61 -1.52
N LEU A 146 2.11 -8.31 -0.33
CA LEU A 146 1.28 -7.82 0.78
C LEU A 146 0.64 -6.46 0.46
N HIS A 147 1.39 -5.50 -0.06
CA HIS A 147 0.85 -4.19 -0.45
C HIS A 147 -0.10 -4.29 -1.64
N THR A 148 0.19 -5.13 -2.64
CA THR A 148 -0.72 -5.38 -3.77
C THR A 148 -2.02 -6.04 -3.31
N ALA A 149 -1.96 -7.01 -2.40
CA ALA A 149 -3.15 -7.62 -1.83
C ALA A 149 -3.98 -6.61 -1.03
N ALA A 150 -3.34 -5.76 -0.22
CA ALA A 150 -4.02 -4.67 0.48
C ALA A 150 -4.68 -3.68 -0.49
N PHE A 151 -4.01 -3.34 -1.58
CA PHE A 151 -4.54 -2.49 -2.64
C PHE A 151 -5.76 -3.13 -3.31
N VAL A 152 -5.72 -4.42 -3.64
CA VAL A 152 -6.86 -5.16 -4.21
C VAL A 152 -8.05 -5.16 -3.24
N CYS A 153 -7.82 -5.39 -1.94
CA CYS A 153 -8.89 -5.28 -0.94
C CYS A 153 -9.53 -3.88 -0.91
N LEU A 154 -8.73 -2.82 -1.05
CA LEU A 154 -9.23 -1.45 -1.12
C LEU A 154 -10.03 -1.17 -2.39
N LEU A 155 -9.59 -1.68 -3.55
CA LEU A 155 -10.35 -1.58 -4.80
C LEU A 155 -11.73 -2.25 -4.66
N TRP A 156 -11.79 -3.44 -4.07
CA TRP A 156 -13.06 -4.12 -3.80
C TRP A 156 -13.93 -3.36 -2.80
N ALA A 157 -13.33 -2.80 -1.76
CA ALA A 157 -14.06 -1.97 -0.80
C ALA A 157 -14.61 -0.69 -1.46
N LEU A 158 -13.86 -0.06 -2.37
CA LEU A 158 -14.30 1.12 -3.10
C LEU A 158 -15.50 0.80 -4.01
N ILE A 159 -15.40 -0.29 -4.77
CA ILE A 159 -16.49 -0.77 -5.64
C ILE A 159 -17.72 -1.12 -4.80
N GLY A 160 -17.55 -1.95 -3.78
CA GLY A 160 -18.64 -2.39 -2.92
C GLY A 160 -19.32 -1.23 -2.19
N TYR A 161 -18.56 -0.27 -1.68
CA TYR A 161 -19.14 0.89 -0.99
C TYR A 161 -19.91 1.79 -1.96
N GLY A 162 -19.38 1.96 -3.19
CA GLY A 162 -20.06 2.70 -4.25
C GLY A 162 -21.38 2.08 -4.69
N THR A 163 -21.44 0.76 -4.87
CA THR A 163 -22.68 0.07 -5.32
C THR A 163 -23.80 0.15 -4.29
N HIS A 164 -23.49 -0.05 -3.01
CA HIS A 164 -24.49 0.06 -1.93
C HIS A 164 -25.06 1.48 -1.85
N ARG A 165 -24.21 2.50 -2.03
CA ARG A 165 -24.64 3.90 -2.04
C ARG A 165 -25.65 4.20 -3.15
N SER A 166 -25.45 3.65 -4.34
CA SER A 166 -26.37 3.87 -5.47
C SER A 166 -27.72 3.16 -5.26
N GLN A 167 -27.72 1.99 -4.64
CA GLN A 167 -28.95 1.23 -4.34
C GLN A 167 -29.83 1.95 -3.29
N ASP A 168 -29.22 2.51 -2.24
CA ASP A 168 -29.93 3.32 -1.23
C ASP A 168 -30.59 4.57 -1.82
N SER A 169 -29.92 5.23 -2.77
CA SER A 169 -30.47 6.43 -3.42
C SER A 169 -31.69 6.09 -4.30
N GLY A 170 -31.61 5.00 -5.09
CA GLY A 170 -32.71 4.59 -5.96
C GLY A 170 -33.94 4.07 -5.20
N SER A 171 -33.74 3.37 -4.07
CA SER A 171 -34.86 2.93 -3.22
C SER A 171 -35.61 4.11 -2.61
N THR A 172 -34.89 5.14 -2.15
CA THR A 172 -35.48 6.36 -1.59
C THR A 172 -36.30 7.15 -2.62
N GLU A 173 -35.77 7.33 -3.84
CA GLU A 173 -36.49 8.00 -4.94
C GLU A 173 -37.77 7.25 -5.33
N SER A 174 -37.70 5.91 -5.47
CA SER A 174 -38.87 5.09 -5.82
C SER A 174 -39.98 5.16 -4.76
N ALA A 175 -39.60 5.17 -3.47
CA ALA A 175 -40.54 5.30 -2.37
C ALA A 175 -41.23 6.68 -2.34
N GLN A 176 -40.49 7.76 -2.62
CA GLN A 176 -41.06 9.10 -2.74
C GLN A 176 -42.03 9.22 -3.94
N GLN A 177 -41.70 8.59 -5.07
CA GLN A 177 -42.53 8.64 -6.27
C GLN A 177 -43.84 7.86 -6.10
N SER A 178 -43.81 6.73 -5.38
CA SER A 178 -45.02 5.98 -5.02
C SER A 178 -45.89 6.67 -3.96
N ALA A 179 -45.32 7.55 -3.13
CA ALA A 179 -46.03 8.27 -2.08
C ALA A 179 -46.57 9.64 -2.54
N ALA A 180 -46.21 10.11 -3.73
CA ALA A 180 -46.77 11.33 -4.30
C ALA A 180 -48.26 11.11 -4.61
N PRO A 181 -49.18 11.95 -4.09
CA PRO A 181 -50.60 11.79 -4.37
C PRO A 181 -50.82 11.92 -5.87
N ALA A 182 -51.54 10.98 -6.47
CA ALA A 182 -52.00 11.07 -7.85
C ALA A 182 -52.75 12.41 -7.98
N SER A 183 -52.12 13.39 -8.63
CA SER A 183 -52.76 14.65 -8.95
C SER A 183 -53.95 14.32 -9.82
N LEU A 184 -55.14 14.39 -9.20
CA LEU A 184 -56.43 14.32 -9.88
C LEU A 184 -56.40 15.35 -11.01
N THR A 185 -56.18 14.84 -12.21
CA THR A 185 -56.31 15.62 -13.44
C THR A 185 -57.80 15.68 -13.72
N VAL A 186 -58.28 16.92 -13.84
CA VAL A 186 -59.68 17.37 -13.99
C VAL A 186 -60.44 16.62 -15.08
#